data_AF-A0A3M1D147-F1
#
_entry.id   AF-A0A3M1D147-F1
#
_cell.length_a   1.000
_cell.length_b   1.000
_cell.length_c   1.000
_cell.angle_alpha   90.00
_cell.angle_beta   90.00
_cell.angle_gamma   90.00
#
_symmetry.space_group_name_H-M   'P 1'
#
loop_
_entity.id
_entity.type
_entity.pdbx_description
1 polymer ?
#
loop_
_entity_poly.entity_id
_entity_poly.type
_entity_poly.pdbx_seq_one_letter_code
_entity_poly.pdbx_strand_id
1 'polypeptide(L)'
;MPATLPGLLRTALKEHLRPTVAQLVRDVVADEHDGERFVDDATEVLLRRIGGMAPHLSAGMTVLTLGFEAWSAVRGGVPYTRQAAADRRARLEEWRRLPGPLASWAQFYDKMGTFAFWAVVEERELGTSGAGR
;
A
#
# COMPACT_ATOMS: atom_id res chain seq x y z
N MET A 1 -10.89 15.29 19.90
CA MET A 1 -10.38 14.04 19.30
C MET A 1 -10.68 14.09 17.81
N PRO A 2 -9.71 13.85 16.91
CA PRO A 2 -10.03 13.82 15.48
C PRO A 2 -11.05 12.71 15.25
N ALA A 3 -12.17 13.05 14.63
CA ALA A 3 -13.24 12.10 14.36
C ALA A 3 -12.67 10.97 13.50
N THR A 4 -12.55 9.75 14.01
CA THR A 4 -12.11 8.62 13.20
C THR A 4 -13.27 8.10 12.36
N LEU A 5 -12.97 7.43 11.22
CA LEU A 5 -14.01 6.76 10.44
C LEU A 5 -14.82 5.79 11.32
N PRO A 6 -16.15 5.72 11.15
CA PRO A 6 -16.99 4.69 11.75
C PRO A 6 -16.46 3.29 11.46
N GLY A 7 -16.58 2.36 12.40
CA GLY A 7 -15.98 1.02 12.30
C GLY A 7 -16.33 0.26 11.01
N LEU A 8 -17.59 0.35 10.56
CA LEU A 8 -18.04 -0.29 9.32
C LEU A 8 -17.38 0.29 8.06
N LEU A 9 -17.22 1.61 8.00
CA LEU A 9 -16.52 2.30 6.90
C LEU A 9 -15.04 1.92 6.86
N ARG A 10 -14.42 1.75 8.03
CA ARG A 10 -13.03 1.30 8.14
C ARG A 10 -12.85 -0.13 7.62
N THR A 11 -13.78 -1.03 7.92
CA THR A 11 -13.75 -2.43 7.43
C THR A 11 -13.95 -2.49 5.92
N ALA A 12 -14.98 -1.84 5.40
CA ALA A 12 -15.25 -1.80 3.96
C ALA A 12 -14.07 -1.19 3.19
N LEU A 13 -13.46 -0.13 3.74
CA LEU A 13 -12.26 0.47 3.17
C LEU A 13 -11.08 -0.52 3.18
N LYS A 14 -10.84 -1.19 4.31
CA LYS A 14 -9.76 -2.17 4.46
C LYS A 14 -9.91 -3.27 3.41
N GLU A 15 -11.10 -3.83 3.25
CA GLU A 15 -11.38 -4.88 2.26
C GLU A 15 -11.15 -4.41 0.82
N HIS A 16 -11.57 -3.18 0.51
CA HIS A 16 -11.44 -2.65 -0.83
C HIS A 16 -9.98 -2.34 -1.23
N LEU A 17 -9.19 -1.78 -0.30
CA LEU A 17 -7.81 -1.39 -0.56
C LEU A 17 -6.81 -2.54 -0.45
N ARG A 18 -7.12 -3.57 0.34
CA ARG A 18 -6.23 -4.69 0.63
C ARG A 18 -5.55 -5.30 -0.61
N PRO A 19 -6.26 -5.68 -1.69
CA PRO A 19 -5.62 -6.35 -2.83
C PRO A 19 -4.57 -5.44 -3.49
N THR A 20 -4.89 -4.17 -3.70
CA THR A 20 -3.97 -3.21 -4.32
C THR A 20 -2.78 -2.92 -3.40
N VAL A 21 -3.03 -2.72 -2.10
CA VAL A 21 -1.97 -2.47 -1.12
C VAL A 21 -1.04 -3.68 -1.00
N ALA A 22 -1.56 -4.90 -0.91
CA ALA A 22 -0.75 -6.11 -0.85
C ALA A 22 0.12 -6.27 -2.09
N GLN A 23 -0.45 -5.98 -3.27
CA GLN A 23 0.28 -6.09 -4.52
C GLN A 23 1.39 -5.04 -4.63
N LEU A 24 1.14 -3.81 -4.18
CA LEU A 24 2.14 -2.75 -4.11
C LEU A 24 3.27 -3.07 -3.13
N VAL A 25 2.92 -3.55 -1.93
CA VAL A 25 3.91 -4.01 -0.95
C VAL A 25 4.77 -5.11 -1.56
N ARG A 26 4.16 -6.11 -2.20
CA ARG A 26 4.89 -7.18 -2.88
C ARG A 26 5.83 -6.62 -3.95
N ASP A 27 5.34 -5.72 -4.81
CA ASP A 27 6.15 -5.21 -5.93
C ASP A 27 7.25 -4.21 -5.48
N VAL A 28 7.12 -3.58 -4.31
CA VAL A 28 8.12 -2.65 -3.74
C VAL A 28 9.10 -3.34 -2.79
N VAL A 29 8.67 -4.36 -2.05
CA VAL A 29 9.41 -4.95 -0.92
C VAL A 29 9.91 -6.36 -1.19
N ALA A 30 9.28 -7.14 -2.09
CA ALA A 30 9.65 -8.54 -2.30
C ALA A 30 11.06 -8.72 -2.90
N ASP A 31 11.69 -7.66 -3.41
CA ASP A 31 13.09 -7.72 -3.85
C ASP A 31 14.08 -7.78 -2.67
N GLU A 32 13.66 -7.44 -1.43
CA GLU A 32 14.54 -7.41 -0.25
C GLU A 32 14.25 -8.52 0.79
N HIS A 33 13.02 -9.02 0.89
CA HIS A 33 12.63 -10.06 1.86
C HIS A 33 11.70 -11.12 1.25
N ASP A 34 12.19 -12.35 1.10
CA ASP A 34 11.42 -13.50 0.64
C ASP A 34 10.47 -13.99 1.75
N GLY A 35 9.23 -13.49 1.75
CA GLY A 35 8.21 -14.02 2.64
C GLY A 35 6.82 -13.45 2.41
N GLU A 36 5.90 -14.26 1.87
CA GLU A 36 4.47 -13.93 1.77
C GLU A 36 3.88 -13.46 3.12
N ARG A 37 4.36 -14.04 4.23
CA ARG A 37 3.97 -13.60 5.59
C ARG A 37 4.40 -12.16 5.89
N PHE A 38 5.56 -11.72 5.40
CA PHE A 38 5.99 -10.33 5.54
C PHE A 38 5.09 -9.39 4.77
N VAL A 39 4.73 -9.75 3.53
CA VAL A 39 3.81 -8.98 2.69
C VAL A 39 2.46 -8.82 3.39
N ASP A 40 1.93 -9.89 3.98
CA ASP A 40 0.68 -9.83 4.75
C ASP A 40 0.79 -8.89 5.96
N ASP A 41 1.85 -9.02 6.76
CA ASP A 41 2.07 -8.15 7.93
C ASP A 41 2.18 -6.68 7.52
N ALA A 42 2.96 -6.37 6.48
CA ALA A 42 3.18 -5.01 5.99
C ALA A 42 1.89 -4.41 5.41
N THR A 43 1.13 -5.22 4.69
CA THR A 43 -0.21 -4.85 4.20
C THR A 43 -1.11 -4.50 5.37
N GLU A 44 -1.08 -5.29 6.44
CA GLU A 44 -1.98 -5.09 7.57
C GLU A 44 -1.63 -3.85 8.39
N VAL A 45 -0.34 -3.60 8.62
CA VAL A 45 0.17 -2.38 9.24
C VAL A 45 -0.26 -1.15 8.44
N LEU A 46 -0.10 -1.19 7.12
CA LEU A 46 -0.43 -0.05 6.26
C LEU A 46 -1.93 0.24 6.25
N LEU A 47 -2.77 -0.80 6.15
CA LEU A 47 -4.22 -0.65 6.22
C LEU A 47 -4.69 -0.16 7.59
N ARG A 48 -4.09 -0.65 8.68
CA ARG A 48 -4.34 -0.17 10.04
C ARG A 48 -4.01 1.31 10.16
N ARG A 49 -2.89 1.75 9.57
CA ARG A 49 -2.48 3.16 9.58
C ARG A 49 -3.44 4.03 8.79
N ILE A 50 -3.82 3.63 7.57
CA ILE A 50 -4.81 4.34 6.75
C ILE A 50 -6.14 4.48 7.50
N GLY A 51 -6.64 3.39 8.09
CA GLY A 51 -7.89 3.40 8.86
C GLY A 51 -7.84 4.22 10.15
N GLY A 52 -6.64 4.50 10.67
CA GLY A 52 -6.41 5.34 11.85
C GLY A 52 -6.21 6.83 11.54
N MET A 53 -6.14 7.22 10.26
CA MET A 53 -6.00 8.62 9.86
C MET A 53 -7.29 9.41 10.09
N ALA A 54 -7.19 10.75 10.05
CA ALA A 54 -8.36 11.61 9.97
C ALA A 54 -9.19 11.27 8.70
N PRO A 55 -10.52 11.41 8.71
CA PRO A 55 -11.39 10.83 7.68
C PRO A 55 -11.13 11.40 6.30
N HIS A 56 -10.80 12.69 6.21
CA HIS A 56 -10.46 13.34 4.94
C HIS A 56 -9.16 12.80 4.35
N LEU A 57 -8.16 12.46 5.18
CA LEU A 57 -6.92 11.83 4.73
C LEU A 57 -7.16 10.39 4.29
N SER A 58 -7.93 9.63 5.08
CA SER A 58 -8.29 8.25 4.72
C SER A 58 -9.12 8.21 3.43
N ALA A 59 -10.05 9.14 3.24
CA ALA A 59 -10.81 9.27 2.00
C ALA A 59 -9.89 9.63 0.83
N GLY A 60 -8.95 10.58 1.03
CA GLY A 60 -7.93 10.91 0.04
C GLY A 60 -7.11 9.69 -0.39
N MET A 61 -6.65 8.89 0.57
CA MET A 61 -5.94 7.63 0.33
C MET A 61 -6.76 6.62 -0.48
N THR A 62 -8.06 6.54 -0.19
CA THR A 62 -8.99 5.68 -0.92
C THR A 62 -9.09 6.10 -2.38
N VAL A 63 -9.33 7.40 -2.61
CA VAL A 63 -9.49 7.98 -3.94
C VAL A 63 -8.20 7.83 -4.75
N LEU A 64 -7.03 8.04 -4.12
CA LEU A 64 -5.74 7.85 -4.79
C LEU A 64 -5.51 6.40 -5.21
N THR A 65 -5.92 5.43 -4.38
CA THR A 65 -5.78 3.99 -4.69
C THR A 65 -6.75 3.55 -5.77
N LEU A 66 -7.98 4.06 -5.74
CA LEU A 66 -8.96 3.85 -6.81
C LEU A 66 -8.53 4.48 -8.13
N GLY A 67 -8.03 5.72 -8.09
CA GLY A 67 -7.50 6.41 -9.25
C GLY A 67 -6.33 5.67 -9.88
N PHE A 68 -5.47 5.07 -9.04
CA PHE A 68 -4.37 4.22 -9.48
C PHE A 68 -4.86 2.97 -10.24
N GLU A 69 -5.82 2.23 -9.67
CA GLU A 69 -6.41 1.05 -10.33
C GLU A 69 -7.12 1.42 -11.64
N ALA A 70 -7.93 2.47 -11.63
CA ALA A 70 -8.67 2.95 -12.79
C ALA A 70 -7.72 3.42 -13.91
N TRP A 71 -6.68 4.18 -13.57
CA TRP A 71 -5.68 4.63 -14.53
C TRP A 71 -4.91 3.45 -15.15
N SER A 72 -4.54 2.47 -14.32
CA SER A 72 -3.89 1.25 -14.77
C SER A 72 -4.77 0.47 -15.75
N ALA A 73 -6.07 0.38 -15.47
CA ALA A 73 -7.05 -0.22 -16.37
C ALA A 73 -7.22 0.55 -17.68
N VAL A 74 -7.34 1.89 -17.64
CA VAL A 74 -7.49 2.73 -18.84
C VAL A 74 -6.27 2.59 -19.76
N ARG A 75 -5.06 2.59 -19.19
CA ARG A 75 -3.83 2.54 -19.98
C ARG A 75 -3.42 1.14 -20.39
N GLY A 76 -3.85 0.10 -19.67
CA GLY A 76 -3.39 -1.29 -19.84
C GLY A 76 -4.44 -2.31 -20.21
N GLY A 77 -5.70 -1.87 -20.35
CA GLY A 77 -6.83 -2.76 -20.57
C GLY A 77 -7.22 -3.60 -19.35
N VAL A 78 -6.41 -3.63 -18.29
CA VAL A 78 -6.65 -4.41 -17.06
C VAL A 78 -6.24 -3.65 -15.79
N PRO A 79 -6.97 -3.82 -14.67
CA PRO A 79 -6.60 -3.28 -13.36
C PRO A 79 -5.17 -3.69 -12.95
N TYR A 80 -4.51 -2.88 -12.12
CA TYR A 80 -3.13 -3.11 -11.68
C TYR A 80 -2.98 -4.48 -11.01
N THR A 81 -3.89 -4.80 -10.09
CA THR A 81 -3.93 -6.09 -9.39
C THR A 81 -4.07 -7.32 -10.30
N ARG A 82 -4.47 -7.14 -11.56
CA ARG A 82 -4.64 -8.23 -12.53
C ARG A 82 -3.54 -8.30 -13.59
N GLN A 83 -2.61 -7.35 -13.60
CA GLN A 83 -1.49 -7.36 -14.55
C GLN A 83 -0.45 -8.41 -14.17
N ALA A 84 0.32 -8.90 -15.14
CA ALA A 84 1.45 -9.77 -14.85
C ALA A 84 2.55 -9.01 -14.08
N ALA A 85 3.35 -9.73 -13.29
CA ALA A 85 4.35 -9.08 -12.42
C ALA A 85 5.39 -8.24 -13.17
N ALA A 86 5.83 -8.71 -14.35
CA ALA A 86 6.74 -7.97 -15.21
C ALA A 86 6.12 -6.64 -15.69
N ASP A 87 4.84 -6.66 -16.10
CA ASP A 87 4.13 -5.48 -16.59
C ASP A 87 3.91 -4.44 -15.49
N ARG A 88 3.60 -4.89 -14.27
CA ARG A 88 3.42 -4.00 -13.10
C ARG A 88 4.72 -3.26 -12.77
N ARG A 89 5.84 -3.98 -12.67
CA ARG A 89 7.16 -3.38 -12.40
C ARG A 89 7.56 -2.40 -13.51
N ALA A 90 7.41 -2.81 -14.78
CA ALA A 90 7.71 -1.95 -15.92
C ALA A 90 6.87 -0.66 -15.90
N ARG A 91 5.61 -0.73 -15.48
CA ARG A 91 4.75 0.46 -15.34
C ARG A 91 5.13 1.37 -14.19
N LEU A 92 5.44 0.82 -13.02
CA LEU A 92 5.93 1.63 -11.91
C LEU A 92 7.20 2.37 -12.31
N GLU A 93 8.13 1.69 -13.00
CA GLU A 93 9.33 2.35 -13.56
C GLU A 93 8.99 3.42 -14.60
N GLU A 94 8.06 3.14 -15.51
CA GLU A 94 7.61 4.13 -16.49
C GLU A 94 7.08 5.38 -15.81
N TRP A 95 6.22 5.21 -14.79
CA TRP A 95 5.60 6.33 -14.10
C TRP A 95 6.60 7.15 -13.29
N ARG A 96 7.62 6.50 -12.70
CA ARG A 96 8.75 7.21 -12.06
C ARG A 96 9.48 8.14 -13.04
N ARG A 97 9.50 7.80 -14.34
CA ARG A 97 10.17 8.57 -15.40
C ARG A 97 9.28 9.64 -16.03
N LEU A 98 7.97 9.62 -15.79
CA LEU A 98 7.03 10.60 -16.36
C LEU A 98 6.97 11.88 -15.52
N PRO A 99 6.97 13.08 -16.12
CA PRO A 99 6.74 14.31 -15.37
C PRO A 99 5.28 14.42 -14.88
N GLY A 100 5.09 15.10 -13.75
CA GLY A 100 3.76 15.45 -13.25
C GLY A 100 3.15 14.44 -12.27
N PRO A 101 1.82 14.35 -12.17
CA PRO A 101 1.13 13.66 -11.08
C PRO A 101 1.42 12.15 -11.02
N LEU A 102 1.79 11.52 -12.14
CA LEU A 102 2.11 10.09 -12.20
C LEU A 102 3.42 9.74 -11.50
N ALA A 103 4.47 10.55 -11.64
CA ALA A 103 5.69 10.38 -10.85
C ALA A 103 5.43 10.57 -9.36
N SER A 104 4.60 11.56 -9.00
CA SER A 104 4.21 11.77 -7.60
C SER A 104 3.43 10.58 -7.04
N TRP A 105 2.58 9.92 -7.83
CA TRP A 105 1.90 8.68 -7.45
C TRP A 105 2.86 7.51 -7.28
N ALA A 106 3.78 7.29 -8.22
CA ALA A 106 4.76 6.22 -8.09
C ALA A 106 5.65 6.41 -6.83
N GLN A 107 6.17 7.62 -6.62
CA GLN A 107 6.94 7.96 -5.43
C GLN A 107 6.12 7.83 -4.13
N PHE A 108 4.83 8.16 -4.18
CA PHE A 108 3.95 7.99 -3.03
C PHE A 108 3.85 6.52 -2.63
N TYR A 109 3.64 5.61 -3.60
CA TYR A 109 3.56 4.18 -3.31
C TYR A 109 4.89 3.57 -2.91
N ASP A 110 6.01 4.02 -3.48
CA ASP A 110 7.35 3.61 -3.03
C ASP A 110 7.57 3.96 -1.55
N LYS A 111 7.21 5.19 -1.14
CA LYS A 111 7.30 5.63 0.25
C LYS A 111 6.37 4.83 1.17
N MET A 112 5.15 4.52 0.72
CA MET A 112 4.20 3.74 1.50
C MET A 112 4.64 2.29 1.67
N GLY A 113 5.18 1.66 0.62
CA GLY A 113 5.75 0.31 0.70
C GLY A 113 6.96 0.26 1.64
N THR A 114 7.86 1.25 1.51
CA THR A 114 9.04 1.39 2.39
C THR A 114 8.63 1.62 3.84
N PHE A 115 7.66 2.49 4.09
CA PHE A 115 7.12 2.73 5.43
C PHE A 115 6.51 1.46 6.03
N ALA A 116 5.70 0.74 5.24
CA ALA A 116 5.10 -0.51 5.68
C ALA A 116 6.16 -1.57 6.01
N PHE A 117 7.24 -1.66 5.22
CA PHE A 117 8.37 -2.52 5.48
C PHE A 117 9.01 -2.21 6.85
N TRP A 118 9.44 -0.97 7.06
CA TRP A 118 10.10 -0.58 8.30
C TRP A 118 9.21 -0.70 9.52
N ALA A 119 7.91 -0.44 9.38
CA ALA A 119 6.97 -0.61 10.49
C ALA A 119 6.81 -2.08 10.90
N VAL A 120 6.87 -3.04 9.95
CA VAL A 120 6.90 -4.48 10.29
C VAL A 120 8.21 -4.88 10.94
N VAL A 121 9.34 -4.38 10.45
CA VAL A 121 10.66 -4.63 11.04
C VAL A 121 10.67 -4.14 12.50
N GLU A 122 10.23 -2.90 12.74
CA GLU A 122 10.12 -2.31 14.07
C GLU A 122 9.19 -3.12 15.00
N GLU A 123 8.00 -3.51 14.54
CA GLU A 123 7.07 -4.32 15.34
C GLU A 123 7.65 -5.70 15.72
N ARG A 124 8.42 -6.32 14.82
CA ARG A 124 9.09 -7.60 15.09
C ARG A 124 10.24 -7.45 16.09
N GLU A 125 11.08 -6.42 15.93
CA GLU A 125 12.21 -6.15 16.83
C GLU A 125 11.77 -5.76 18.25
N LEU A 126 10.71 -4.92 18.35
CA LEU A 126 10.10 -4.55 19.63
C LEU A 126 9.35 -5.73 20.27
N GLY A 127 8.70 -6.57 19.46
CA GLY A 127 8.05 -7.81 19.91
C GLY A 127 9.03 -8.83 20.48
N THR A 128 10.22 -8.97 19.88
CA THR A 128 11.31 -9.83 20.41
C THR A 128 11.94 -9.26 21.69
N SER A 129 11.94 -7.94 21.87
CA SER A 129 12.48 -7.30 23.08
C SER A 129 11.54 -7.39 24.31
N GLY A 130 10.26 -7.71 24.10
CA GLY A 130 9.26 -7.89 25.16
C GLY A 130 9.14 -9.30 25.74
N ALA A 131 9.66 -10.32 25.05
CA ALA A 131 9.59 -11.73 25.49
C ALA A 131 10.71 -12.14 26.47
N GLY A 132 11.53 -11.18 26.92
CA GLY A 132 12.69 -11.40 27.78
C GLY A 132 12.64 -10.64 29.11
N ARG A 133 11.45 -10.48 29.72
CA ARG A 133 11.33 -10.00 31.12
C ARG A 133 10.34 -10.83 31.91
#